data_AF-A0A806J5Y4-F1
#
_entry.id   AF-A0A806J5Y4-F1
#
_cell.length_a   1.000
_cell.length_b   1.000
_cell.length_c   1.000
_cell.angle_alpha   90.00
_cell.angle_beta   90.00
_cell.angle_gamma   90.00
#
_symmetry.space_group_name_H-M   'P 1'
#
loop_
_entity.id
_entity.type
_entity.pdbx_description
1 polymer ?
#
loop_
_entity_poly.entity_id
_entity_poly.type
_entity_poly.pdbx_seq_one_letter_code
_entity_poly.pdbx_strand_id
1 'polypeptide(L)'
;MNQKKCHFCHSCDIRKHGIRNNIQRYKCNACDKTFTLKKKLNPPLSRYLNIIADTTFFGREFGVLVLMDSLSKKVVYHRVIKTEKDVYYRIAFNLLRMKGYNIQSITCDGRRGILKDLLNTPTQMCHFHMVAIVMRALRKKHQSIAGKELKTIALTLKQSSKKDVYLRLHH
;
A
#
# COMPACT_ATOMS: atom_id res chain seq x y z
N MET A 1 26.17 10.00 -13.25
CA MET A 1 25.35 8.96 -13.92
C MET A 1 24.52 8.21 -12.89
N ASN A 2 23.19 8.09 -13.06
CA ASN A 2 22.37 7.26 -12.16
C ASN A 2 22.68 5.77 -12.40
N GLN A 3 23.41 5.15 -11.48
CA GLN A 3 23.76 3.74 -11.55
C GLN A 3 22.50 2.87 -11.40
N LYS A 4 22.33 1.89 -12.29
CA LYS A 4 21.22 0.94 -12.23
C LYS A 4 21.40 0.04 -11.01
N LYS A 5 20.33 -0.17 -10.23
CA LYS A 5 20.36 -0.96 -9.00
C LYS A 5 19.35 -2.10 -9.04
N CYS A 6 19.65 -3.18 -8.34
CA CYS A 6 18.69 -4.27 -8.12
C CYS A 6 17.51 -3.78 -7.28
N HIS A 7 16.27 -4.06 -7.70
CA HIS A 7 15.10 -3.65 -6.92
C HIS A 7 14.91 -4.46 -5.62
N PHE A 8 15.51 -5.65 -5.51
CA PHE A 8 15.35 -6.53 -4.36
C PHE A 8 16.35 -6.24 -3.23
N CYS A 9 17.62 -5.96 -3.57
CA CYS A 9 18.68 -5.76 -2.58
C CYS A 9 19.40 -4.40 -2.71
N HIS A 10 19.03 -3.57 -3.69
CA HIS A 10 19.64 -2.27 -3.96
C HIS A 10 21.14 -2.29 -4.34
N SER A 11 21.73 -3.47 -4.55
CA SER A 11 23.10 -3.61 -5.06
C SER A 11 23.23 -3.03 -6.47
N CYS A 12 24.37 -2.39 -6.74
CA CYS A 12 24.78 -1.95 -8.07
C CYS A 12 25.38 -3.09 -8.90
N ASP A 13 25.68 -4.23 -8.28
CA ASP A 13 26.30 -5.39 -8.92
C ASP A 13 25.25 -6.20 -9.68
N ILE A 14 24.99 -5.75 -10.92
CA ILE A 14 23.99 -6.31 -11.81
C ILE A 14 24.58 -6.56 -13.21
N ARG A 15 24.22 -7.68 -13.81
CA ARG A 15 24.62 -8.05 -15.18
C ARG A 15 23.40 -8.27 -16.07
N LYS A 16 23.54 -8.05 -17.38
CA LYS A 16 22.51 -8.42 -18.37
C LYS A 16 22.31 -9.94 -18.34
N HIS A 17 21.07 -10.40 -18.45
CA HIS A 17 20.69 -11.82 -18.35
C HIS A 17 19.56 -12.15 -19.36
N GLY A 18 19.92 -12.20 -20.63
CA GLY A 18 18.99 -12.54 -21.72
C GLY A 18 17.89 -11.49 -21.96
N ILE A 19 17.03 -11.80 -22.92
CA ILE A 19 15.91 -10.96 -23.36
C ILE A 19 14.65 -11.83 -23.34
N ARG A 20 13.51 -11.26 -22.91
CA ARG A 20 12.19 -11.92 -23.00
C ARG A 20 11.15 -10.88 -23.38
N ASN A 21 10.29 -11.20 -24.35
CA ASN A 21 9.27 -10.27 -24.89
C ASN A 21 9.88 -8.91 -25.29
N ASN A 22 11.03 -8.91 -25.97
CA ASN A 22 11.82 -7.72 -26.34
C ASN A 22 12.29 -6.85 -25.16
N ILE A 23 12.22 -7.34 -23.92
CA ILE A 23 12.68 -6.61 -22.73
C ILE A 23 13.98 -7.23 -22.22
N GLN A 24 15.00 -6.37 -22.06
CA GLN A 24 16.26 -6.74 -21.41
C GLN A 24 16.03 -7.13 -19.95
N ARG A 25 16.43 -8.36 -19.60
CA ARG A 25 16.47 -8.85 -18.23
C ARG A 25 17.87 -8.68 -17.64
N TYR A 26 17.92 -8.58 -16.32
CA TYR A 26 19.13 -8.42 -15.53
C TYR A 26 19.15 -9.48 -14.42
N LYS A 27 20.35 -9.92 -14.03
CA LYS A 27 20.58 -10.73 -12.83
C LYS A 27 21.42 -9.91 -11.86
N CYS A 28 21.04 -9.89 -10.59
CA CYS A 28 21.90 -9.32 -9.54
C CYS A 28 22.86 -10.38 -9.04
N ASN A 29 24.16 -10.06 -8.95
CA ASN A 29 25.15 -11.01 -8.45
C ASN A 29 25.16 -11.09 -6.91
N ALA A 30 24.64 -10.06 -6.22
CA ALA A 30 24.59 -10.03 -4.75
C ALA A 30 23.40 -10.79 -4.14
N CYS A 31 22.32 -11.02 -4.88
CA CYS A 31 21.13 -11.73 -4.37
C CYS A 31 20.58 -12.78 -5.34
N ASP A 32 21.28 -13.03 -6.44
CA ASP A 32 20.94 -13.96 -7.52
C ASP A 32 19.58 -13.79 -8.20
N LYS A 33 18.77 -12.79 -7.82
CA LYS A 33 17.46 -12.55 -8.41
C LYS A 33 17.57 -11.99 -9.82
N THR A 34 16.72 -12.49 -10.71
CA THR A 34 16.53 -11.92 -12.05
C THR A 34 15.35 -10.95 -12.07
N PHE A 35 15.50 -9.85 -12.81
CA PHE A 35 14.48 -8.79 -12.89
C PHE A 35 14.59 -8.03 -14.21
N THR A 36 13.57 -7.22 -14.50
CA THR A 36 13.61 -6.21 -15.56
C THR A 36 13.73 -4.82 -14.94
N LEU A 37 14.43 -3.91 -15.61
CA LEU A 37 14.40 -2.50 -15.24
C LEU A 37 13.10 -1.90 -15.76
N LYS A 38 12.23 -1.49 -14.85
CA LYS A 38 10.95 -0.88 -15.22
C LYS A 38 11.17 0.53 -15.76
N LYS A 39 10.28 0.93 -16.68
CA LYS A 39 10.11 2.32 -17.10
C LYS A 39 9.74 3.16 -15.86
N LYS A 40 10.24 4.39 -15.77
CA LYS A 40 9.82 5.32 -14.71
C LYS A 40 8.29 5.45 -14.73
N LEU A 41 7.69 5.52 -13.55
CA LEU A 41 6.27 5.86 -13.42
C LEU A 41 6.04 7.23 -14.07
N ASN A 42 4.90 7.37 -14.75
CA ASN A 42 4.46 8.68 -15.21
C ASN A 42 4.19 9.55 -13.98
N PRO A 43 4.67 10.81 -13.95
CA PRO A 43 4.41 11.69 -12.83
C PRO A 43 2.89 11.91 -12.69
N PRO A 44 2.38 12.00 -11.45
CA PRO A 44 1.03 12.49 -11.20
C PRO A 44 0.79 13.85 -11.87
N LEU A 45 -0.40 14.01 -12.46
CA LEU A 45 -0.82 15.27 -13.06
C LEU A 45 -1.12 16.34 -12.00
N SER A 46 -1.73 15.92 -10.89
CA SER A 46 -2.02 16.79 -9.74
C SER A 46 -0.82 16.86 -8.80
N ARG A 47 -0.59 18.06 -8.24
CA ARG A 47 0.32 18.24 -7.10
C ARG A 47 -0.26 17.70 -5.79
N TYR A 48 -1.58 17.66 -5.68
CA TYR A 48 -2.29 17.16 -4.52
C TYR A 48 -2.60 15.66 -4.68
N LEU A 49 -2.22 14.87 -3.68
CA LEU A 49 -2.34 13.41 -3.71
C LEU A 49 -3.19 12.92 -2.53
N ASN A 50 -4.11 12.00 -2.83
CA ASN A 50 -4.88 11.26 -1.83
C ASN A 50 -4.41 9.80 -1.86
N ILE A 51 -3.54 9.43 -0.94
CA ILE A 51 -2.76 8.19 -1.07
C ILE A 51 -3.50 7.01 -0.47
N ILE A 52 -3.67 5.95 -1.26
CA ILE A 52 -3.97 4.60 -0.77
C ILE A 52 -2.65 3.83 -0.75
N ALA A 53 -2.25 3.35 0.42
CA ALA A 53 -1.01 2.61 0.61
C ALA A 53 -1.31 1.18 1.06
N ASP A 54 -0.71 0.21 0.37
CA ASP A 54 -0.86 -1.21 0.69
C ASP A 54 0.44 -1.97 0.42
N THR A 55 0.64 -3.08 1.15
CA THR A 55 1.79 -3.96 0.95
C THR A 55 1.30 -5.39 0.69
N THR A 56 1.70 -5.96 -0.44
CA THR A 56 1.37 -7.36 -0.78
C THR A 56 2.63 -8.22 -0.74
N PHE A 57 2.58 -9.33 -0.01
CA PHE A 57 3.68 -10.31 0.07
C PHE A 57 3.50 -11.48 -0.92
N PHE A 58 4.59 -11.84 -1.60
CA PHE A 58 4.68 -12.96 -2.52
C PHE A 58 5.50 -14.07 -1.87
N GLY A 59 4.80 -15.00 -1.22
CA GLY A 59 5.43 -16.02 -0.38
C GLY A 59 6.20 -15.40 0.78
N ARG A 60 7.30 -16.07 1.19
CA ARG A 60 8.19 -15.58 2.25
C ARG A 60 9.40 -14.80 1.72
N GLU A 61 9.45 -14.55 0.40
CA GLU A 61 10.64 -14.00 -0.24
C GLU A 61 10.70 -12.47 -0.28
N PHE A 62 9.57 -11.83 -0.63
CA PHE A 62 9.49 -10.38 -0.76
C PHE A 62 8.04 -9.90 -0.73
N GLY A 63 7.87 -8.63 -0.40
CA GLY A 63 6.64 -7.89 -0.57
C GLY A 63 6.84 -6.67 -1.45
N VAL A 64 5.74 -6.11 -1.91
CA VAL A 64 5.70 -4.88 -2.71
C VAL A 64 4.81 -3.88 -2.00
N LEU A 65 5.42 -2.81 -1.49
CA LEU A 65 4.73 -1.61 -1.04
C LEU A 65 4.30 -0.81 -2.26
N VAL A 66 3.02 -0.48 -2.36
CA VAL A 66 2.42 0.33 -3.43
C VAL A 66 1.67 1.50 -2.82
N LEU A 67 1.92 2.70 -3.34
CA LEU A 67 1.14 3.90 -3.08
C LEU A 67 0.45 4.30 -4.38
N MET A 68 -0.87 4.41 -4.32
CA MET A 68 -1.72 4.82 -5.42
C MET A 68 -2.43 6.12 -5.05
N ASP A 69 -2.59 7.03 -5.99
CA ASP A 69 -3.48 8.17 -5.82
C ASP A 69 -4.94 7.73 -6.06
N SER A 70 -5.80 8.01 -5.09
CA SER A 70 -7.18 7.55 -5.06
C SER A 70 -8.05 8.23 -6.10
N LEU A 71 -7.69 9.44 -6.53
CA LEU A 71 -8.42 10.20 -7.55
C LEU A 71 -8.03 9.75 -8.95
N SER A 72 -6.74 9.82 -9.29
CA SER A 72 -6.26 9.44 -10.62
C SER A 72 -6.18 7.93 -10.85
N LYS A 73 -6.29 7.11 -9.80
CA LYS A 73 -6.11 5.64 -9.82
C LYS A 73 -4.74 5.20 -10.33
N LYS A 74 -3.74 6.08 -10.31
CA LYS A 74 -2.38 5.80 -10.78
C LYS A 74 -1.45 5.49 -9.61
N VAL A 75 -0.58 4.51 -9.82
CA VAL A 75 0.52 4.23 -8.88
C VAL A 75 1.51 5.39 -8.92
N VAL A 76 1.74 6.01 -7.77
CA VAL A 76 2.65 7.16 -7.63
C VAL A 76 4.00 6.75 -7.06
N TYR A 77 4.03 5.64 -6.32
CA TYR A 77 5.26 5.07 -5.78
C TYR A 77 5.09 3.56 -5.58
N HIS A 78 6.17 2.81 -5.79
CA HIS A 78 6.25 1.41 -5.38
C HIS A 78 7.65 1.05 -4.94
N ARG A 79 7.77 0.07 -4.04
CA ARG A 79 9.06 -0.45 -3.58
C ARG A 79 8.96 -1.92 -3.22
N VAL A 80 9.96 -2.70 -3.64
CA VAL A 80 10.12 -4.08 -3.15
C VAL A 80 10.78 -4.04 -1.78
N ILE A 81 10.20 -4.77 -0.83
CA ILE A 81 10.62 -4.84 0.57
C ILE A 81 10.72 -6.30 1.00
N LYS A 82 11.58 -6.62 1.97
CA LYS A 82 11.64 -7.98 2.55
C LYS A 82 10.64 -8.18 3.68
N THR A 83 10.38 -7.10 4.42
CA THR A 83 9.48 -7.07 5.59
C THR A 83 8.72 -5.76 5.58
N GLU A 84 7.55 -5.75 6.19
CA GLU A 84 6.75 -4.54 6.30
C GLU A 84 7.16 -3.77 7.55
N LYS A 85 7.64 -2.54 7.35
CA LYS A 85 8.14 -1.66 8.40
C LYS A 85 7.72 -0.22 8.10
N ASP A 86 7.40 0.53 9.13
CA ASP A 86 6.90 1.91 9.04
C ASP A 86 7.91 2.84 8.35
N VAL A 87 9.22 2.55 8.50
CA VAL A 87 10.30 3.28 7.82
C VAL A 87 10.13 3.32 6.30
N TYR A 88 9.58 2.26 5.68
CA TYR A 88 9.40 2.23 4.23
C TYR A 88 8.30 3.18 3.76
N TYR A 89 7.23 3.32 4.55
CA TYR A 89 6.18 4.31 4.32
C TYR A 89 6.73 5.73 4.48
N ARG A 90 7.50 5.99 5.56
CA ARG A 90 8.16 7.29 5.78
C ARG A 90 9.06 7.69 4.61
N ILE A 91 9.89 6.77 4.13
CA ILE A 91 10.75 7.02 2.96
C ILE A 91 9.89 7.33 1.73
N ALA A 92 8.83 6.55 1.49
CA ALA A 92 7.95 6.75 0.34
C ALA A 92 7.28 8.14 0.36
N PHE A 93 6.71 8.54 1.49
CA PHE A 93 6.04 9.84 1.61
C PHE A 93 7.02 11.01 1.52
N ASN A 94 8.19 10.93 2.17
CA ASN A 94 9.21 11.97 2.08
C ASN A 94 9.71 12.14 0.65
N LEU A 95 9.89 11.04 -0.09
CA LEU A 95 10.27 11.12 -1.51
C LEU A 95 9.20 11.80 -2.38
N LEU A 96 7.91 11.64 -2.06
CA LEU A 96 6.84 12.37 -2.75
C LEU A 96 6.87 13.86 -2.40
N ARG A 97 7.06 14.21 -1.11
CA ARG A 97 7.17 15.62 -0.67
C ARG A 97 8.38 16.33 -1.26
N MET A 98 9.55 15.67 -1.29
CA MET A 98 10.76 16.20 -1.93
C MET A 98 10.59 16.45 -3.43
N LYS A 99 9.65 15.74 -4.08
CA LYS A 99 9.28 15.99 -5.49
C LYS A 99 8.24 17.11 -5.65
N GLY A 100 7.83 17.76 -4.56
CA GLY A 100 6.87 18.87 -4.56
C GLY A 100 5.40 18.45 -4.57
N TYR A 101 5.08 17.22 -4.13
CA TYR A 101 3.69 16.78 -3.96
C TYR A 101 3.16 17.08 -2.56
N ASN A 102 1.89 17.51 -2.50
CA ASN A 102 1.13 17.76 -1.29
C ASN A 102 0.23 16.56 -0.99
N ILE A 103 0.56 15.79 0.05
CA ILE A 103 -0.24 14.64 0.46
C ILE A 103 -1.39 15.15 1.34
N GLN A 104 -2.62 15.06 0.85
CA GLN A 104 -3.82 15.58 1.53
C GLN A 104 -4.43 14.55 2.48
N SER A 105 -4.39 13.28 2.11
CA SER A 105 -4.93 12.19 2.91
C SER A 105 -4.15 10.90 2.66
N ILE A 106 -4.15 10.03 3.67
CA ILE A 106 -3.53 8.71 3.59
C ILE A 106 -4.57 7.68 4.04
N THR A 107 -4.82 6.67 3.23
CA THR A 107 -5.57 5.47 3.59
C THR A 107 -4.62 4.28 3.60
N CYS A 108 -4.47 3.60 4.74
CA CYS A 108 -3.58 2.45 4.86
C CYS A 108 -4.21 1.32 5.70
N ASP A 109 -3.54 0.16 5.74
CA ASP A 109 -3.86 -0.84 6.75
C ASP A 109 -3.61 -0.25 8.16
N GLY A 110 -4.33 -0.73 9.18
CA GLY A 110 -4.45 -0.17 10.53
C GLY A 110 -3.19 -0.24 11.40
N ARG A 111 -2.01 -0.19 10.78
CA ARG A 111 -0.71 -0.39 11.43
C ARG A 111 -0.41 0.77 12.38
N ARG A 112 -0.32 0.45 13.67
CA ARG A 112 -0.23 1.41 14.78
C ARG A 112 0.88 2.46 14.64
N GLY A 113 2.00 2.15 13.97
CA GLY A 113 3.13 3.07 13.79
C GLY A 113 3.08 3.98 12.55
N ILE A 114 2.15 3.76 11.63
CA ILE A 114 1.92 4.63 10.45
C ILE A 114 0.97 5.79 10.81
N LEU A 115 0.15 5.60 11.85
CA LEU A 115 -1.13 6.29 12.04
C LEU A 115 -1.14 7.55 12.90
N LYS A 116 -0.06 7.90 13.64
CA LYS A 116 -0.13 9.06 14.55
C LYS A 116 0.70 10.28 14.20
N ASP A 117 1.95 10.17 13.78
CA ASP A 117 2.82 11.37 13.85
C ASP A 117 3.65 11.66 12.60
N LEU A 118 3.36 10.98 11.49
CA LEU A 118 4.33 10.99 10.41
C LEU A 118 4.39 12.34 9.67
N LEU A 119 3.25 13.07 9.54
CA LEU A 119 3.12 14.18 8.58
C LEU A 119 2.06 15.26 8.90
N ASN A 120 1.35 15.22 10.04
CA ASN A 120 0.13 16.02 10.26
C ASN A 120 -0.92 15.85 9.12
N THR A 121 -0.89 14.71 8.43
CA THR A 121 -1.82 14.41 7.33
C THR A 121 -2.97 13.56 7.86
N PRO A 122 -4.23 13.89 7.55
CA PRO A 122 -5.37 13.04 7.84
C PRO A 122 -5.13 11.60 7.36
N THR A 123 -5.09 10.67 8.32
CA THR A 123 -4.85 9.26 8.04
C THR A 123 -6.05 8.42 8.47
N GLN A 124 -6.49 7.56 7.58
CA GLN A 124 -7.66 6.71 7.75
C GLN A 124 -7.27 5.24 7.58
N MET A 125 -7.82 4.37 8.43
CA MET A 125 -7.73 2.93 8.20
C MET A 125 -8.60 2.52 7.01
N CYS A 126 -8.08 1.65 6.14
CA CYS A 126 -8.82 1.13 5.01
C CYS A 126 -10.09 0.38 5.46
N HIS A 127 -11.25 0.74 4.91
CA HIS A 127 -12.53 0.10 5.24
C HIS A 127 -12.53 -1.39 4.91
N PHE A 128 -11.84 -1.82 3.85
CA PHE A 128 -11.73 -3.25 3.50
C PHE A 128 -10.97 -4.03 4.58
N HIS A 129 -9.89 -3.47 5.12
CA HIS A 129 -9.15 -4.07 6.23
C HIS A 129 -9.99 -4.07 7.52
N MET A 130 -10.74 -3.00 7.80
CA MET A 130 -11.67 -2.97 8.93
C MET A 130 -12.73 -4.06 8.83
N VAL A 131 -13.36 -4.23 7.66
CA VAL A 131 -14.30 -5.33 7.42
C VAL A 131 -13.62 -6.67 7.68
N ALA A 132 -12.42 -6.90 7.17
CA ALA A 132 -11.69 -8.15 7.40
C ALA A 132 -11.35 -8.39 8.89
N ILE A 133 -11.10 -7.34 9.68
CA ILE A 133 -10.90 -7.45 11.12
C ILE A 133 -12.20 -7.87 11.81
N VAL A 134 -13.29 -7.16 11.55
CA VAL A 134 -14.60 -7.47 12.15
C VAL A 134 -15.02 -8.90 11.78
N MET A 135 -14.89 -9.27 10.51
CA MET A 135 -15.25 -10.60 10.02
C MET A 135 -14.37 -11.72 10.61
N ARG A 136 -13.12 -11.45 11.01
CA ARG A 136 -12.26 -12.41 11.73
C ARG A 136 -12.66 -12.57 13.19
N ALA A 137 -13.10 -11.48 13.83
CA ALA A 137 -13.57 -11.51 15.21
C ALA A 137 -14.93 -12.21 15.35
N LEU A 138 -15.78 -12.12 14.32
CA LEU A 138 -17.07 -12.81 14.25
C LEU A 138 -16.89 -14.32 13.98
N ARG A 139 -17.60 -15.17 14.72
CA ARG A 139 -17.62 -16.63 14.47
C ARG A 139 -18.33 -16.96 13.14
N LYS A 140 -17.86 -17.99 12.42
CA LYS A 140 -18.45 -18.45 11.14
C LYS A 140 -19.97 -18.73 11.20
N LYS A 141 -20.48 -19.26 12.31
CA LYS A 141 -21.91 -19.55 12.54
C LYS A 141 -22.44 -18.68 13.68
N HIS A 142 -22.90 -17.48 13.32
CA HIS A 142 -23.42 -16.47 14.24
C HIS A 142 -24.76 -16.93 14.84
N GLN A 143 -24.76 -17.27 16.14
CA GLN A 143 -26.00 -17.60 16.86
C GLN A 143 -26.67 -16.36 17.47
N SER A 144 -25.89 -15.35 17.88
CA SER A 144 -26.43 -14.12 18.46
C SER A 144 -26.97 -13.15 17.42
N ILE A 145 -28.04 -12.43 17.78
CA ILE A 145 -28.65 -11.35 16.99
C ILE A 145 -27.63 -10.22 16.76
N ALA A 146 -26.96 -9.76 17.82
CA ALA A 146 -25.93 -8.74 17.76
C ALA A 146 -24.78 -9.08 16.77
N GLY A 147 -24.39 -10.36 16.69
CA GLY A 147 -23.35 -10.79 15.73
C GLY A 147 -23.82 -10.73 14.27
N LYS A 148 -25.12 -10.98 14.01
CA LYS A 148 -25.73 -10.85 12.69
C LYS A 148 -25.86 -9.37 12.29
N GLU A 149 -26.28 -8.51 13.20
CA GLU A 149 -26.40 -7.06 12.98
C GLU A 149 -25.04 -6.42 12.72
N LEU A 150 -24.03 -6.71 13.56
CA LEU A 150 -22.68 -6.22 13.37
C LEU A 150 -22.09 -6.65 12.02
N LYS A 151 -22.37 -7.89 11.57
CA LYS A 151 -21.99 -8.35 10.24
C LYS A 151 -22.63 -7.50 9.14
N THR A 152 -23.92 -7.23 9.24
CA THR A 152 -24.64 -6.39 8.26
C THR A 152 -24.03 -5.00 8.19
N ILE A 153 -23.81 -4.37 9.35
CA ILE A 153 -23.19 -3.03 9.44
C ILE A 153 -21.79 -3.06 8.81
N ALA A 154 -20.95 -4.02 9.18
CA ALA A 154 -19.58 -4.13 8.68
C ALA A 154 -19.54 -4.29 7.15
N LEU A 155 -20.40 -5.13 6.56
CA LEU A 155 -20.42 -5.33 5.11
C LEU A 155 -20.76 -4.04 4.34
N THR A 156 -21.56 -3.16 4.94
CA THR A 156 -21.96 -1.86 4.35
C THR A 156 -20.94 -0.74 4.55
N LEU A 157 -19.93 -0.91 5.42
CA LEU A 157 -18.96 0.12 5.80
C LEU A 157 -18.24 0.79 4.61
N LYS A 158 -18.05 0.06 3.51
CA LYS A 158 -17.35 0.54 2.31
C LYS A 158 -18.16 1.59 1.52
N GLN A 159 -19.46 1.68 1.77
CA GLN A 159 -20.42 2.48 1.00
C GLN A 159 -21.21 3.44 1.88
N SER A 160 -21.07 3.35 3.20
CA SER A 160 -21.82 4.15 4.16
C SER A 160 -21.05 5.39 4.60
N SER A 161 -21.78 6.48 4.87
CA SER A 161 -21.21 7.67 5.51
C SER A 161 -21.00 7.42 7.01
N LYS A 162 -20.22 8.29 7.66
CA LYS A 162 -20.06 8.28 9.13
C LYS A 162 -21.42 8.34 9.85
N LYS A 163 -22.36 9.15 9.34
CA LYS A 163 -23.69 9.32 9.91
C LYS A 163 -24.50 8.02 9.83
N ASP A 164 -24.49 7.36 8.67
CA ASP A 164 -25.26 6.12 8.47
C ASP A 164 -24.76 4.99 9.39
N VAL A 165 -23.43 4.86 9.51
CA VAL A 165 -22.82 3.87 10.40
C VAL A 165 -23.16 4.17 11.85
N TYR A 166 -23.11 5.45 12.26
CA TYR A 166 -23.47 5.85 13.62
C TYR A 166 -24.93 5.52 13.94
N LEU A 167 -25.87 5.86 13.05
CA LEU A 167 -27.29 5.56 13.25
C LEU A 167 -27.53 4.05 13.43
N ARG A 168 -26.92 3.21 12.59
CA ARG A 168 -27.09 1.74 12.66
C ARG A 168 -26.43 1.08 13.88
N LEU A 169 -25.48 1.76 14.52
CA LEU A 169 -24.83 1.25 15.74
C LEU A 169 -25.62 1.59 17.01
N HIS A 170 -26.47 2.62 16.96
CA HIS A 170 -27.18 3.15 18.12
C HIS A 170 -28.71 3.01 18.05
N HIS A 171 -29.24 2.51 16.93
CA HIS A 171 -30.65 2.23 16.67
C HIS A 171 -30.78 0.91 15.90
#